data_AF-A0A3M0WXP6-F1
#
_entry.id   AF-A0A3M0WXP6-F1
#
_cell.length_a   1.000
_cell.length_b   1.000
_cell.length_c   1.000
_cell.angle_alpha   90.00
_cell.angle_beta   90.00
_cell.angle_gamma   90.00
#
_symmetry.space_group_name_H-M   'P 1'
#
loop_
_entity.id
_entity.type
_entity.pdbx_description
1 polymer ?
#
loop_
_entity_poly.entity_id
_entity_poly.type
_entity_poly.pdbx_seq_one_letter_code
_entity_poly.pdbx_strand_id
1 'polypeptide(L)'
;MGSSEFGINRDVLTSIAMELKEVHEDSKEVAVVLGGGNIFRGVSNTIDILDRVTADYMGMLATIFNALSLKGALQSLDVPTRVLS
;
A
#
# COMPACT_ATOMS: atom_id res chain seq x y z
N MET A 1 13.19 7.63 2.39
CA MET A 1 12.10 7.49 3.38
C MET A 1 11.29 8.77 3.37
N GLY A 2 9.96 8.68 3.28
CA GLY A 2 9.07 9.85 3.16
C GLY A 2 8.98 10.66 4.46
N SER A 3 8.63 11.94 4.35
CA SER A 3 8.59 12.94 5.43
C SER A 3 7.38 12.84 6.38
N SER A 4 6.49 11.87 6.17
CA SER A 4 5.24 11.71 6.94
C SER A 4 5.39 10.55 7.93
N GLU A 5 5.07 10.76 9.22
CA GLU A 5 5.17 9.71 10.25
C GLU A 5 4.23 8.51 10.00
N PHE A 6 3.07 8.75 9.37
CA PHE A 6 2.06 7.73 9.07
C PHE A 6 1.34 8.05 7.75
N GLY A 7 0.59 7.08 7.21
CA GLY A 7 -0.19 7.25 5.98
C GLY A 7 0.54 6.83 4.71
N ILE A 8 0.14 7.41 3.57
CA ILE A 8 0.73 7.15 2.26
C ILE A 8 1.51 8.38 1.82
N ASN A 9 2.83 8.23 1.74
CA ASN A 9 3.68 9.27 1.19
C ASN A 9 3.72 9.15 -0.34
N ARG A 10 3.34 10.23 -1.03
CA ARG A 10 3.25 10.27 -2.49
C ARG A 10 4.58 10.00 -3.18
N ASP A 11 5.68 10.56 -2.67
CA ASP A 11 7.00 10.42 -3.30
C ASP A 11 7.49 8.97 -3.21
N VAL A 12 7.31 8.33 -2.05
CA VAL A 12 7.63 6.91 -1.85
C VAL A 12 6.77 6.02 -2.74
N LEU A 13 5.46 6.28 -2.80
CA LEU A 13 4.54 5.53 -3.66
C LEU A 13 4.93 5.62 -5.14
N THR A 14 5.29 6.83 -5.59
CA THR A 14 5.69 7.08 -6.98
C THR A 14 7.04 6.42 -7.29
N SER A 15 8.00 6.47 -6.35
CA SER A 15 9.29 5.76 -6.47
C SER A 15 9.08 4.27 -6.67
N ILE A 16 8.29 3.63 -5.81
CA ILE A 16 8.00 2.19 -5.89
C ILE A 16 7.28 1.86 -7.21
N ALA A 17 6.33 2.70 -7.65
CA ALA A 17 5.63 2.48 -8.91
C ALA A 17 6.57 2.57 -10.13
N MET A 18 7.57 3.48 -10.09
CA MET A 18 8.58 3.58 -11.15
C MET A 18 9.50 2.35 -11.16
N GLU A 19 9.96 1.88 -10.00
CA GLU A 19 10.77 0.65 -9.90
C GLU A 19 10.00 -0.58 -10.43
N LEU A 20 8.71 -0.71 -10.08
CA LEU A 20 7.87 -1.79 -10.59
C LEU A 20 7.63 -1.69 -12.09
N LYS A 21 7.54 -0.48 -12.64
CA LYS A 21 7.43 -0.26 -14.09
C LYS A 21 8.67 -0.77 -14.82
N GLU A 22 9.87 -0.46 -14.33
CA GLU A 22 11.12 -0.96 -14.92
C GLU A 22 11.14 -2.49 -14.98
N VAL A 23 10.72 -3.16 -13.89
CA VAL A 23 10.64 -4.64 -13.86
C VAL A 23 9.58 -5.18 -14.82
N HIS A 24 8.46 -4.47 -15.01
CA HIS A 24 7.42 -4.87 -15.95
C HIS A 24 7.87 -4.71 -17.41
N GLU A 25 8.58 -3.63 -17.75
CA GLU A 25 9.11 -3.37 -19.08
C GLU A 25 10.15 -4.43 -19.51
N ASP A 26 10.84 -5.03 -18.53
CA ASP A 26 11.69 -6.20 -18.69
C ASP A 26 10.94 -7.51 -19.03
N SER A 27 9.64 -7.45 -19.33
CA SER A 27 8.77 -8.59 -19.68
C SER A 27 8.64 -9.65 -18.58
N LYS A 28 8.80 -9.26 -17.31
CA LYS A 28 8.61 -10.14 -16.14
C LYS A 28 7.18 -10.00 -15.60
N GLU A 29 6.62 -11.11 -15.14
CA GLU A 29 5.37 -11.11 -14.39
C GLU A 29 5.62 -10.76 -12.92
N VAL A 30 4.84 -9.82 -12.38
CA VAL A 30 5.06 -9.29 -11.04
C VAL A 30 3.78 -9.44 -10.20
N ALA A 31 3.93 -10.00 -9.01
CA ALA A 31 2.91 -10.00 -7.97
C ALA A 31 3.44 -9.28 -6.73
N VAL A 32 2.63 -8.38 -6.16
CA VAL A 32 3.01 -7.56 -5.01
C VAL A 32 2.10 -7.87 -3.83
N VAL A 33 2.68 -8.14 -2.66
CA VAL A 33 1.97 -8.30 -1.40
C VAL A 33 2.25 -7.09 -0.52
N LEU A 34 1.19 -6.43 -0.06
CA LEU A 34 1.28 -5.20 0.73
C LEU A 34 0.81 -5.44 2.16
N GLY A 35 1.58 -4.95 3.13
CA GLY A 35 1.12 -4.80 4.51
C GLY A 35 0.32 -3.52 4.72
N GLY A 36 -0.37 -3.41 5.86
CA GLY A 36 -1.16 -2.23 6.26
C GLY A 36 -0.52 -1.37 7.36
N GLY A 37 0.72 -1.68 7.76
CA GLY A 37 1.34 -1.13 8.97
C GLY A 37 1.51 0.39 8.97
N ASN A 38 1.72 1.02 7.81
CA ASN A 38 1.81 2.48 7.66
C ASN A 38 0.49 3.21 7.98
N ILE A 39 -0.66 2.56 7.79
CA ILE A 39 -1.98 3.10 8.16
C ILE A 39 -2.32 2.68 9.60
N PHE A 40 -2.12 1.40 9.91
CA PHE A 40 -2.48 0.82 11.21
C PHE A 40 -1.68 1.41 12.39
N ARG A 41 -0.40 1.75 12.19
CA ARG A 41 0.38 2.46 13.23
C ARG A 41 -0.11 3.88 13.50
N GLY A 42 -0.79 4.54 12.55
CA GLY A 42 -1.38 5.86 12.78
C GLY A 42 -2.63 5.82 13.67
N VAL A 43 -3.29 4.66 13.75
CA VAL A 43 -4.47 4.41 14.60
C VAL A 43 -4.10 3.66 15.89
N SER A 44 -2.82 3.37 16.14
CA SER A 44 -2.41 2.54 17.28
C SER A 44 -2.72 3.13 18.65
N ASN A 45 -2.80 4.46 18.75
CA ASN A 45 -3.21 5.13 19.99
C ASN A 45 -4.68 4.89 20.36
N THR A 46 -5.50 4.36 19.45
CA THR A 46 -6.91 4.02 19.68
C THR A 46 -7.12 2.51 19.82
N ILE A 47 -6.09 1.69 19.54
CA ILE A 47 -6.18 0.22 19.56
C ILE A 47 -6.42 -0.32 20.96
N ASP A 48 -5.92 0.32 22.01
CA ASP A 48 -6.11 -0.14 23.39
C ASP A 48 -7.59 -0.18 23.82
N ILE A 49 -8.47 0.50 23.07
CA ILE A 49 -9.93 0.52 23.28
C ILE A 49 -10.63 -0.55 22.43
N LEU A 50 -9.97 -1.07 21.39
CA LEU A 50 -10.54 -2.01 20.43
C LEU A 50 -10.26 -3.45 20.85
N ASP A 51 -11.21 -4.35 20.55
CA ASP A 51 -10.90 -5.77 20.61
C ASP A 51 -9.92 -6.16 19.49
N ARG A 52 -9.18 -7.25 19.72
CA ARG A 52 -8.14 -7.71 18.80
C ARG A 52 -8.70 -8.03 17.41
N VAL A 53 -9.93 -8.54 17.32
CA VAL A 53 -10.57 -8.92 16.05
C VAL A 53 -10.85 -7.68 15.20
N THR A 54 -11.34 -6.61 15.82
CA THR A 54 -11.57 -5.32 15.16
C THR A 54 -10.27 -4.71 14.67
N ALA A 55 -9.21 -4.79 15.49
CA ALA A 55 -7.88 -4.34 15.09
C ALA A 55 -7.35 -5.12 13.87
N ASP A 56 -7.53 -6.44 13.82
CA ASP A 56 -7.14 -7.26 12.67
C ASP A 56 -7.92 -6.88 11.39
N TYR A 57 -9.24 -6.60 11.50
CA TYR A 57 -10.03 -6.10 10.37
C TYR A 57 -9.53 -4.75 9.86
N MET A 58 -9.20 -3.82 10.76
CA MET A 58 -8.61 -2.54 10.37
C MET A 58 -7.26 -2.72 9.66
N GLY A 59 -6.45 -3.68 10.11
CA GLY A 59 -5.21 -4.07 9.45
C GLY A 59 -5.43 -4.59 8.01
N MET A 60 -6.44 -5.42 7.79
CA MET A 60 -6.80 -5.90 6.43
C MET A 60 -7.37 -4.77 5.54
N LEU A 61 -8.16 -3.85 6.09
CA LEU A 61 -8.62 -2.69 5.31
C LEU A 61 -7.45 -1.78 4.91
N ALA A 62 -6.46 -1.62 5.79
CA ALA A 62 -5.25 -0.87 5.49
C ALA A 62 -4.44 -1.48 4.33
N THR A 63 -4.40 -2.81 4.18
CA THR A 63 -3.71 -3.45 3.05
C THR A 63 -4.43 -3.19 1.74
N ILE A 64 -5.78 -3.24 1.74
CA ILE A 64 -6.61 -2.88 0.59
C ILE A 64 -6.38 -1.41 0.20
N PHE A 65 -6.30 -0.51 1.17
CA PHE A 65 -6.07 0.91 0.92
C PHE A 65 -4.72 1.17 0.24
N ASN A 66 -3.66 0.51 0.72
CA ASN A 66 -2.34 0.57 0.08
C ASN A 66 -2.36 -0.02 -1.34
N ALA A 67 -3.05 -1.14 -1.55
CA ALA A 67 -3.17 -1.77 -2.86
C ALA A 67 -3.87 -0.89 -3.89
N LEU A 68 -4.98 -0.23 -3.49
CA LEU A 68 -5.68 0.72 -4.36
C LEU A 68 -4.81 1.94 -4.68
N SER A 69 -4.03 2.41 -3.72
CA SER A 69 -3.12 3.55 -3.91
C SER A 69 -1.99 3.21 -4.89
N LEU A 70 -1.36 2.04 -4.72
CA LEU A 70 -0.33 1.56 -5.64
C LEU A 70 -0.88 1.31 -7.03
N LYS A 71 -2.09 0.74 -7.14
CA LYS A 71 -2.80 0.61 -8.42
C LYS A 71 -2.95 1.96 -9.12
N GLY A 72 -3.41 2.99 -8.40
CA GLY A 72 -3.56 4.33 -8.98
C GLY A 72 -2.25 4.90 -9.48
N ALA A 73 -1.16 4.73 -8.73
CA ALA A 73 0.18 5.17 -9.15
C ALA A 73 0.67 4.41 -10.39
N LEU A 74 0.55 3.08 -10.43
CA LEU A 74 0.94 2.26 -11.58
C LEU A 74 0.12 2.58 -12.83
N GLN A 75 -1.20 2.77 -12.67
CA GLN A 75 -2.08 3.15 -13.78
C GLN A 75 -1.74 4.55 -14.33
N SER A 76 -1.27 5.47 -13.48
CA SER A 76 -0.80 6.79 -13.95
C SER A 76 0.50 6.73 -14.76
N LEU A 77 1.21 5.59 -14.72
CA LEU A 77 2.41 5.30 -15.49
C LEU A 77 2.17 4.33 -16.65
N ASP A 78 0.89 4.10 -16.99
CA ASP A 78 0.40 3.18 -18.03
C ASP A 78 0.70 1.69 -17.78
N VAL A 79 0.93 1.29 -16.52
CA VAL A 79 1.14 -0.12 -16.14
C VAL A 79 -0.19 -0.78 -15.77
N PRO A 80 -0.67 -1.78 -16.55
CA PRO A 80 -1.92 -2.48 -16.26
C PRO A 80 -1.82 -3.22 -14.92
N THR A 81 -2.72 -2.88 -13.99
CA THR A 81 -2.67 -3.41 -12.62
C THR A 81 -4.06 -3.83 -12.14
N ARG A 82 -4.12 -4.97 -11.46
CA ARG A 82 -5.33 -5.46 -10.78
C ARG A 82 -5.05 -5.73 -9.30
N VAL A 83 -5.98 -5.32 -8.44
CA VAL A 83 -5.97 -5.64 -7.01
C VAL A 83 -6.80 -6.91 -6.79
N LEU A 84 -6.26 -7.82 -5.98
CA LEU A 84 -6.91 -9.05 -5.53
C LEU A 84 -6.93 -9.01 -4.00
N SER A 85 -8.08 -9.26 -3.38
CA SER A 85 -8.28 -9.27 -1.93
C SER A 85 -9.01 -10.53 -1.50
#